data_AF-A0A3P7NQR5-F1
#
_entry.id   AF-A0A3P7NQR5-F1
#
_cell.length_a   1.000
_cell.length_b   1.000
_cell.length_c   1.000
_cell.angle_alpha   90.00
_cell.angle_beta   90.00
_cell.angle_gamma   90.00
#
_symmetry.space_group_name_H-M   'P 1'
#
loop_
_entity.id
_entity.type
_entity.pdbx_description
1 polymer ?
#
loop_
_entity_poly.entity_id
_entity_poly.type
_entity_poly.pdbx_seq_one_letter_code
_entity_poly.pdbx_strand_id
1 'polypeptide(L)'
;MECSAERLWASLLVQSASSKDGKRAVHVYLLTSWLNSLRKRFPSIFDCAASVKEVNSLLDVLDEARFVADCRTDPVIFLDALDTAFLGLSFDRVISLLKAVSDHAAVVARVHEECLSVRDWERLSSIAAVTCSLKVSEDAASVCAATVTYRKGRRIVTMETVRVDDSLRLFCNLYKRKEVSKLTSISAVPAIPDSTFDIGLNLRHSEYEAKQKISLPFEAAQNQDGMHLFLYFLHH
;
A
#
# COMPACT_ATOMS: atom_id res chain seq x y z
N MET A 1 -19.60 3.39 9.17
CA MET A 1 -19.10 2.79 7.93
C MET A 1 -17.67 2.37 8.14
N GLU A 2 -17.25 1.26 7.53
CA GLU A 2 -15.88 0.77 7.63
C GLU A 2 -14.93 1.69 6.85
N CYS A 3 -13.78 2.02 7.45
CA CYS A 3 -12.74 2.78 6.79
C CYS A 3 -11.92 1.81 5.92
N SER A 4 -12.00 1.95 4.60
CA SER A 4 -11.25 1.10 3.66
C SER A 4 -10.10 1.88 3.01
N ALA A 5 -9.12 1.15 2.46
CA ALA A 5 -8.05 1.76 1.69
C ALA A 5 -8.54 2.51 0.46
N GLU A 6 -9.64 2.05 -0.14
CA GLU A 6 -10.29 2.74 -1.26
C GLU A 6 -10.86 4.10 -0.81
N ARG A 7 -11.45 4.19 0.39
CA ARG A 7 -11.89 5.48 0.96
C ARG A 7 -10.72 6.41 1.25
N LEU A 8 -9.60 5.88 1.76
CA LEU A 8 -8.37 6.65 1.96
C LEU A 8 -7.82 7.16 0.63
N TRP A 9 -7.74 6.31 -0.39
CA TRP A 9 -7.33 6.68 -1.75
C TRP A 9 -8.23 7.77 -2.33
N ALA A 10 -9.56 7.62 -2.20
CA ALA A 10 -10.53 8.62 -2.65
C ALA A 10 -10.38 9.95 -1.90
N SER A 11 -10.13 9.91 -0.59
CA SER A 11 -9.87 11.10 0.22
C SER A 11 -8.61 11.84 -0.23
N LEU A 12 -7.51 11.12 -0.46
CA LEU A 12 -6.25 11.70 -0.97
C LEU A 12 -6.42 12.33 -2.36
N LEU A 13 -7.19 11.68 -3.22
CA LEU A 13 -7.53 12.19 -4.56
C LEU A 13 -8.30 13.51 -4.44
N VAL A 14 -9.40 13.54 -3.68
CA VAL A 14 -10.22 14.74 -3.50
C VAL A 14 -9.41 15.88 -2.90
N GLN A 15 -8.57 15.61 -1.89
CA GLN A 15 -7.68 16.60 -1.30
C GLN A 15 -6.66 17.15 -2.30
N SER A 16 -6.08 16.27 -3.13
CA SER A 16 -5.12 16.67 -4.17
C SER A 16 -5.78 17.54 -5.24
N ALA A 17 -6.99 17.17 -5.67
CA ALA A 17 -7.74 17.87 -6.70
C ALA A 17 -8.38 19.18 -6.21
N SER A 18 -8.66 19.29 -4.91
CA SER A 18 -9.23 20.49 -4.27
C SER A 18 -8.18 21.44 -3.72
N SER A 19 -6.89 21.18 -3.96
CA SER A 19 -5.81 22.04 -3.46
C SER A 19 -5.95 23.47 -4.00
N LYS A 20 -5.89 24.44 -3.08
CA LYS A 20 -6.12 25.88 -3.36
C LYS A 20 -5.17 26.47 -4.40
N ASP A 21 -4.06 25.80 -4.67
CA ASP A 21 -3.07 26.26 -5.65
C ASP A 21 -3.57 26.10 -7.09
N GLY A 22 -4.63 25.31 -7.36
CA GLY A 22 -5.25 25.17 -8.68
C GLY A 22 -4.35 24.66 -9.82
N LYS A 23 -3.08 24.34 -9.50
CA LYS A 23 -2.02 24.06 -10.47
C LYS A 23 -1.79 22.58 -10.74
N ARG A 24 -2.11 21.70 -9.79
CA ARG A 24 -1.87 20.26 -9.96
C ARG A 24 -2.99 19.61 -10.75
N ALA A 25 -2.63 19.07 -11.91
CA ALA A 25 -3.51 18.23 -12.69
C ALA A 25 -3.67 16.88 -12.01
N VAL A 26 -4.89 16.51 -11.65
CA VAL A 26 -5.16 15.18 -11.11
C VAL A 26 -5.82 14.32 -12.18
N HIS A 27 -5.17 13.22 -12.52
CA HIS A 27 -5.63 12.24 -13.50
C HIS A 27 -5.84 10.91 -12.80
N VAL A 28 -6.96 10.27 -13.07
CA VAL A 28 -7.38 9.03 -12.42
C VAL A 28 -7.61 8.00 -13.51
N TYR A 29 -6.81 6.93 -13.47
CA TYR A 29 -6.94 5.83 -14.42
C TYR A 29 -7.43 4.57 -13.71
N LEU A 30 -8.55 4.04 -14.21
CA LEU A 30 -9.22 2.87 -13.67
C LEU A 30 -8.79 1.64 -14.49
N LEU A 31 -7.96 0.79 -13.88
CA LEU A 31 -7.45 -0.48 -14.40
C LEU A 31 -8.31 -1.68 -13.97
N THR A 32 -9.07 -1.54 -12.87
CA THR A 32 -9.88 -2.64 -12.30
C THR A 32 -11.33 -2.25 -12.07
N SER A 33 -11.55 -1.00 -11.67
CA SER A 33 -12.85 -0.47 -11.26
C SER A 33 -13.60 0.10 -12.45
N TRP A 34 -14.92 0.07 -12.34
CA TRP A 34 -15.80 0.63 -13.36
C TRP A 34 -16.20 2.05 -12.93
N LEU A 35 -16.13 2.99 -13.87
CA LEU A 35 -16.39 4.43 -13.68
C LEU A 35 -17.77 4.67 -13.08
N ASN A 36 -18.79 3.95 -13.56
CA ASN A 36 -20.14 4.07 -13.04
C ASN A 36 -20.24 3.61 -11.57
N SER A 37 -19.51 2.56 -11.21
CA SER A 37 -19.45 2.06 -9.83
C SER A 37 -18.67 3.00 -8.92
N LEU A 38 -17.59 3.61 -9.42
CA LEU A 38 -16.84 4.63 -8.70
C LEU A 38 -17.70 5.88 -8.47
N ARG A 39 -18.41 6.37 -9.49
CA ARG A 39 -19.28 7.55 -9.39
C ARG A 39 -20.40 7.39 -8.39
N LYS A 40 -21.02 6.20 -8.33
CA LYS A 40 -22.06 5.91 -7.34
C LYS A 40 -21.51 5.91 -5.91
N ARG A 41 -20.30 5.41 -5.70
CA ARG A 41 -19.68 5.28 -4.37
C ARG A 41 -19.04 6.57 -3.87
N PHE A 42 -18.40 7.31 -4.77
CA PHE A 42 -17.63 8.52 -4.47
C PHE A 42 -17.98 9.64 -5.46
N PRO A 43 -19.21 10.19 -5.39
CA PRO A 43 -19.62 11.25 -6.31
C PRO A 43 -18.70 12.48 -6.24
N SER A 44 -18.19 12.80 -5.04
CA SER A 44 -17.30 13.95 -4.81
C SER A 44 -16.03 13.93 -5.65
N ILE A 45 -15.52 12.76 -6.09
CA ILE A 45 -14.36 12.68 -7.00
C ILE A 45 -14.67 13.40 -8.33
N PHE A 46 -15.91 13.31 -8.80
CA PHE A 46 -16.36 13.87 -10.07
C PHE A 46 -16.80 15.34 -9.95
N ASP A 47 -17.00 15.82 -8.73
CA ASP A 47 -17.26 17.24 -8.45
C ASP A 47 -15.94 18.06 -8.37
N CYS A 48 -14.79 17.38 -8.32
CA CYS A 48 -13.46 18.00 -8.28
C CYS A 48 -12.89 18.24 -9.69
N ALA A 49 -11.81 19.02 -9.78
CA ALA A 49 -11.05 19.23 -11.03
C ALA A 49 -10.18 18.01 -11.46
N ALA A 50 -10.59 16.79 -11.12
CA ALA A 50 -9.91 15.56 -11.50
C ALA A 50 -10.48 15.00 -12.82
N SER A 51 -9.61 14.53 -13.71
CA SER A 51 -10.05 13.76 -14.88
C SER A 51 -10.05 12.28 -14.54
N VAL A 52 -11.13 11.56 -14.88
CA VAL A 52 -11.29 10.13 -14.58
C VAL A 52 -11.55 9.37 -15.88
N LYS A 53 -10.74 8.34 -16.14
CA LYS A 53 -10.81 7.54 -17.37
C LYS A 53 -10.61 6.06 -17.08
N GLU A 54 -11.40 5.21 -17.72
CA GLU A 54 -11.17 3.76 -17.76
C GLU A 54 -10.10 3.45 -18.80
N VAL A 55 -9.15 2.58 -18.44
CA VAL A 55 -8.04 2.17 -19.31
C VAL A 55 -7.94 0.65 -19.30
N ASN A 56 -7.42 0.07 -20.38
CA ASN A 56 -7.33 -1.39 -20.50
C ASN A 56 -6.01 -1.91 -19.94
N SER A 57 -4.97 -1.08 -19.93
CA SER A 57 -3.64 -1.50 -19.54
C SER A 57 -2.79 -0.38 -18.93
N LEU A 58 -1.72 -0.79 -18.24
CA LEU A 58 -0.71 0.14 -17.73
C LEU A 58 0.12 0.79 -18.86
N LEU A 59 0.10 0.23 -20.08
CA LEU A 59 0.71 0.86 -21.25
C LEU A 59 -0.10 2.09 -21.68
N ASP A 60 -1.43 2.00 -21.68
CA ASP A 60 -2.32 3.12 -21.97
C ASP A 60 -2.05 4.28 -20.99
N VAL A 61 -1.83 3.96 -19.71
CA VAL A 61 -1.48 4.93 -18.67
C VAL A 61 -0.16 5.65 -18.99
N LEU A 62 0.85 4.93 -19.50
CA LEU A 62 2.13 5.52 -19.87
C LEU A 62 2.00 6.51 -21.04
N ASP A 63 1.23 6.14 -22.06
CA ASP A 63 1.00 7.02 -23.21
C ASP A 63 0.23 8.29 -22.79
N GLU A 64 -0.76 8.14 -21.90
CA GLU A 64 -1.46 9.28 -21.30
C GLU A 64 -0.54 10.14 -20.40
N ALA A 65 0.33 9.52 -19.60
CA ALA A 65 1.27 10.23 -18.74
C ALA A 65 2.21 11.14 -19.54
N ARG A 66 2.71 10.66 -20.69
CA ARG A 66 3.52 11.45 -21.62
C ARG A 66 2.76 12.66 -22.13
N PHE A 67 1.53 12.45 -22.61
CA PHE A 67 0.69 13.53 -23.12
C PHE A 67 0.40 14.60 -22.06
N VAL A 68 0.12 14.18 -20.83
CA VAL A 68 -0.19 15.10 -19.72
C VAL A 68 1.04 15.88 -19.27
N ALA A 69 2.22 15.25 -19.22
CA ALA A 69 3.47 15.91 -18.85
C ALA A 69 3.82 17.08 -19.76
N ASP A 70 3.51 16.97 -21.06
CA ASP A 70 3.73 18.05 -22.03
C ASP A 70 2.80 19.25 -21.81
N CYS A 71 1.67 19.06 -21.13
CA CYS A 71 0.59 20.04 -21.04
C CYS A 71 0.55 20.83 -19.73
N ARG A 72 1.09 20.30 -18.63
CA ARG A 72 0.88 20.87 -17.28
C ARG A 72 2.08 20.72 -16.37
N THR A 73 2.23 21.68 -15.45
CA THR A 73 3.23 21.62 -14.39
C THR A 73 2.78 20.66 -13.28
N ASP A 74 3.57 19.63 -13.02
CA ASP A 74 3.42 18.66 -11.91
C ASP A 74 2.10 17.86 -11.90
N PRO A 75 1.82 17.03 -12.93
CA PRO A 75 0.66 16.14 -12.89
C PRO A 75 0.79 15.06 -11.82
N VAL A 76 -0.36 14.67 -11.26
CA VAL A 76 -0.49 13.56 -10.32
C VAL A 76 -1.45 12.53 -10.92
N ILE A 77 -0.99 11.30 -11.02
CA ILE A 77 -1.74 10.17 -11.53
C ILE A 77 -2.16 9.27 -10.37
N PHE A 78 -3.46 9.02 -10.25
CA PHE A 78 -4.03 8.04 -9.34
C PHE A 78 -4.42 6.79 -10.14
N LEU A 79 -3.85 5.65 -9.75
CA LEU A 79 -4.23 4.33 -10.27
C LEU A 79 -5.12 3.65 -9.24
N ASP A 80 -6.27 3.18 -9.70
CA ASP A 80 -7.25 2.58 -8.81
C ASP A 80 -6.79 1.26 -8.25
N ALA A 81 -6.22 0.31 -8.98
CA ALA A 81 -5.56 -0.87 -8.42
C ALA A 81 -4.62 -1.50 -9.44
N LEU A 82 -3.50 -2.06 -8.97
CA LEU A 82 -2.51 -2.71 -9.84
C LEU A 82 -2.71 -4.22 -9.99
N ASP A 83 -3.74 -4.77 -9.35
CA ASP A 83 -3.94 -6.22 -9.24
C ASP A 83 -4.00 -6.89 -10.64
N THR A 84 -4.78 -6.32 -11.57
CA THR A 84 -4.89 -6.84 -12.94
C THR A 84 -3.60 -6.68 -13.75
N ALA A 85 -2.79 -5.66 -13.45
CA ALA A 85 -1.50 -5.48 -14.09
C ALA A 85 -0.51 -6.59 -13.70
N PHE A 86 -0.52 -7.03 -12.44
CA PHE A 86 0.30 -8.16 -11.98
C PHE A 86 -0.17 -9.51 -12.50
N LEU A 87 -1.46 -9.65 -12.82
CA LEU A 87 -1.99 -10.86 -13.47
C LEU A 87 -1.62 -10.94 -14.95
N GLY A 88 -1.61 -9.80 -15.66
CA GLY A 88 -1.40 -9.75 -17.11
C GLY A 88 0.06 -9.59 -17.55
N LEU A 89 0.94 -9.12 -16.67
CA LEU A 89 2.34 -8.80 -16.98
C LEU A 89 3.29 -9.44 -15.96
N SER A 90 4.55 -9.64 -16.35
CA SER A 90 5.58 -9.99 -15.37
C SER A 90 5.78 -8.85 -14.37
N PHE A 91 6.10 -9.20 -13.14
CA PHE A 91 6.33 -8.23 -12.07
C PHE A 91 7.38 -7.17 -12.44
N ASP A 92 8.46 -7.59 -13.09
CA ASP A 92 9.53 -6.69 -13.57
C ASP A 92 9.02 -5.70 -14.61
N ARG A 93 8.08 -6.14 -15.47
CA ARG A 93 7.47 -5.27 -16.47
C ARG A 93 6.55 -4.25 -15.81
N VAL A 94 5.77 -4.63 -14.79
CA VAL A 94 4.94 -3.68 -14.03
C VAL A 94 5.81 -2.64 -13.35
N ILE A 95 6.90 -3.03 -12.67
CA ILE A 95 7.85 -2.10 -12.07
C ILE A 95 8.45 -1.16 -13.11
N SER A 96 8.89 -1.68 -14.26
CA SER A 96 9.48 -0.87 -15.33
C SER A 96 8.49 0.16 -15.86
N LEU A 97 7.21 -0.20 -16.01
CA LEU A 97 6.17 0.71 -16.48
C LEU A 97 5.83 1.76 -15.43
N LEU A 98 5.69 1.38 -14.16
CA LEU A 98 5.45 2.33 -13.08
C LEU A 98 6.57 3.37 -12.96
N LYS A 99 7.83 2.95 -13.15
CA LYS A 99 8.97 3.87 -13.21
C LYS A 99 8.88 4.82 -14.40
N ALA A 100 8.59 4.30 -15.59
CA ALA A 100 8.44 5.12 -16.78
C ALA A 100 7.28 6.12 -16.65
N VAL A 101 6.17 5.74 -15.99
CA VAL A 101 5.07 6.67 -15.68
C VAL A 101 5.52 7.71 -14.67
N SER A 102 6.31 7.32 -13.65
CA SER A 102 6.80 8.26 -12.64
C SER A 102 7.79 9.30 -13.15
N ASP A 103 8.47 9.02 -14.27
CA ASP A 103 9.31 10.01 -14.97
C ASP A 103 8.49 11.18 -15.52
N HIS A 104 7.17 11.04 -15.64
CA HIS A 104 6.26 12.04 -16.22
C HIS A 104 5.29 12.65 -15.20
N ALA A 105 4.97 11.94 -14.12
CA ALA A 105 3.98 12.38 -13.12
C ALA A 105 4.25 11.76 -11.75
N ALA A 106 3.79 12.40 -10.68
CA ALA A 106 3.71 11.72 -9.39
C ALA A 106 2.63 10.62 -9.45
N VAL A 107 2.94 9.39 -9.04
CA VAL A 107 2.00 8.27 -9.16
C VAL A 107 1.56 7.82 -7.78
N VAL A 108 0.25 7.71 -7.58
CA VAL A 108 -0.38 7.12 -6.41
C VAL A 108 -1.12 5.87 -6.85
N ALA A 109 -0.72 4.71 -6.35
CA ALA A 109 -1.35 3.44 -6.72
C ALA A 109 -1.70 2.62 -5.47
N ARG A 110 -2.76 1.80 -5.55
CA ARG A 110 -3.03 0.77 -4.55
C ARG A 110 -2.85 -0.63 -5.11
N VAL A 111 -2.56 -1.58 -4.23
CA VAL A 111 -2.56 -3.02 -4.52
C VAL A 111 -3.06 -3.77 -3.30
N HIS A 112 -3.76 -4.87 -3.52
CA HIS A 112 -4.12 -5.78 -2.43
C HIS A 112 -2.93 -6.67 -2.08
N GLU A 113 -2.71 -6.92 -0.78
CA GLU A 113 -1.61 -7.77 -0.32
C GLU A 113 -1.69 -9.18 -0.91
N GLU A 114 -2.90 -9.72 -1.11
CA GLU A 114 -3.04 -11.07 -1.68
C GLU A 114 -2.43 -11.20 -3.08
N CYS A 115 -2.24 -10.08 -3.79
CA CYS A 115 -1.63 -10.05 -5.11
C CYS A 115 -0.10 -9.97 -5.07
N LEU A 116 0.53 -9.88 -3.89
CA LEU A 116 1.97 -9.70 -3.73
C LEU A 116 2.59 -10.74 -2.82
N SER A 117 3.69 -11.33 -3.28
CA SER A 117 4.59 -12.03 -2.36
C SER A 117 5.38 -11.03 -1.50
N VAL A 118 5.91 -11.48 -0.36
CA VAL A 118 6.80 -10.65 0.48
C VAL A 118 7.98 -10.09 -0.32
N ARG A 119 8.56 -10.92 -1.20
CA ARG A 119 9.66 -10.51 -2.07
C ARG A 119 9.24 -9.39 -3.03
N ASP A 120 8.05 -9.51 -3.61
CA ASP A 120 7.52 -8.52 -4.54
C ASP A 120 7.19 -7.21 -3.82
N TRP A 121 6.59 -7.30 -2.63
CA TRP A 121 6.37 -6.14 -1.76
C TRP A 121 7.66 -5.38 -1.45
N GLU A 122 8.74 -6.08 -1.09
CA GLU A 122 10.05 -5.46 -0.82
C GLU A 122 10.60 -4.75 -2.06
N ARG A 123 10.47 -5.38 -3.23
CA ARG A 123 10.92 -4.81 -4.50
C ARG A 123 10.13 -3.55 -4.87
N LEU A 124 8.81 -3.56 -4.74
CA LEU A 124 7.99 -2.35 -4.94
C LEU A 124 8.30 -1.27 -3.90
N SER A 125 8.47 -1.65 -2.65
CA SER A 125 8.81 -0.72 -1.57
C SER A 125 10.18 -0.07 -1.75
N SER A 126 11.11 -0.73 -2.44
CA SER A 126 12.44 -0.19 -2.71
C SER A 126 12.46 0.92 -3.76
N ILE A 127 11.44 0.97 -4.63
CA ILE A 127 11.34 1.97 -5.70
C ILE A 127 10.36 3.10 -5.36
N ALA A 128 9.45 2.87 -4.43
CA ALA A 128 8.49 3.86 -3.97
C ALA A 128 9.15 4.91 -3.06
N ALA A 129 8.75 6.17 -3.24
CA ALA A 129 9.16 7.25 -2.36
C ALA A 129 8.47 7.14 -0.99
N VAL A 130 7.20 6.72 -1.00
CA VAL A 130 6.42 6.43 0.19
C VAL A 130 5.64 5.14 -0.02
N THR A 131 5.65 4.28 0.99
CA THR A 131 4.71 3.16 1.07
C THR A 131 3.86 3.26 2.31
N CYS A 132 2.60 2.86 2.21
CA CYS A 132 1.69 2.84 3.33
C CYS A 132 1.04 1.46 3.38
N SER A 133 1.26 0.73 4.46
CA SER A 133 0.58 -0.54 4.74
C SER A 133 -0.61 -0.26 5.65
N LEU A 134 -1.78 -0.69 5.20
CA LEU A 134 -3.04 -0.46 5.87
C LEU A 134 -3.52 -1.73 6.53
N LYS A 135 -3.84 -1.67 7.82
CA LYS A 135 -4.52 -2.74 8.56
C LYS A 135 -5.81 -2.22 9.14
N VAL A 136 -6.90 -2.95 8.93
CA VAL A 136 -8.17 -2.63 9.58
C VAL A 136 -8.00 -2.73 11.09
N SER A 137 -8.43 -1.71 11.82
CA SER A 137 -8.40 -1.73 13.29
C SER A 137 -9.50 -2.64 13.84
N GLU A 138 -9.36 -3.09 15.09
CA GLU A 138 -10.38 -3.89 15.79
C GLU A 138 -11.76 -3.22 15.81
N ASP A 139 -11.80 -1.87 15.78
CA ASP A 139 -13.04 -1.10 15.77
C ASP A 139 -13.74 -1.06 14.39
N ALA A 140 -13.10 -1.58 13.33
CA ALA A 140 -13.49 -1.51 11.90
C ALA A 140 -13.77 -0.10 11.34
N ALA A 141 -13.85 0.92 12.20
CA ALA A 141 -14.10 2.31 11.89
C ALA A 141 -12.82 3.06 11.50
N SER A 142 -11.65 2.45 11.71
CA SER A 142 -10.35 3.05 11.43
C SER A 142 -9.38 2.08 10.77
N VAL A 143 -8.37 2.67 10.12
CA VAL A 143 -7.27 1.94 9.50
C VAL A 143 -5.97 2.36 10.17
N CYS A 144 -5.22 1.40 10.66
CA CYS A 144 -3.84 1.61 11.07
C CYS A 144 -2.98 1.71 9.81
N ALA A 145 -2.37 2.88 9.60
CA ALA A 145 -1.47 3.18 8.50
C ALA A 145 -0.02 3.14 9.01
N ALA A 146 0.74 2.16 8.55
CA ALA A 146 2.19 2.14 8.69
C ALA A 146 2.81 2.77 7.45
N THR A 147 3.23 4.03 7.57
CA THR A 147 3.81 4.79 6.48
C THR A 147 5.33 4.74 6.57
N VAL A 148 5.97 4.27 5.50
CA VAL A 148 7.42 4.21 5.35
C VAL A 148 7.83 5.29 4.37
N THR A 149 8.74 6.17 4.81
CA THR A 149 9.34 7.22 3.98
C THR A 149 10.86 7.12 4.04
N TYR A 150 11.53 7.50 2.95
CA TYR A 150 12.98 7.63 2.92
C TYR A 150 13.36 9.12 2.94
N ARG A 151 14.01 9.57 4.03
CA ARG A 151 14.49 10.95 4.15
C ARG A 151 15.98 10.95 4.43
N LYS A 152 16.77 11.56 3.53
CA LYS A 152 18.25 11.62 3.62
C LYS A 152 18.89 10.22 3.78
N GLY A 153 18.43 9.25 2.99
CA GLY A 153 18.91 7.87 3.03
C GLY A 153 18.50 7.05 4.27
N ARG A 154 17.70 7.61 5.18
CA ARG A 154 17.18 6.90 6.34
C ARG A 154 15.73 6.52 6.14
N ARG A 155 15.41 5.26 6.44
CA ARG A 155 14.03 4.75 6.52
C ARG A 155 13.38 5.30 7.79
N ILE A 156 12.30 6.04 7.63
CA ILE A 156 11.44 6.53 8.71
C ILE A 156 10.12 5.77 8.61
N VAL A 157 9.71 5.16 9.72
CA VAL A 157 8.42 4.48 9.83
C VAL A 157 7.56 5.28 10.79
N THR A 158 6.41 5.74 10.32
CA THR A 158 5.37 6.37 11.14
C THR A 158 4.16 5.43 11.19
N MET A 159 3.56 5.34 12.37
CA MET A 159 2.31 4.61 12.55
C MET A 159 1.25 5.60 12.96
N GLU A 160 0.14 5.60 12.22
CA GLU A 160 -0.96 6.53 12.42
C GLU A 160 -2.27 5.75 12.36
N THR A 161 -3.22 6.13 13.20
CA THR A 161 -4.60 5.68 13.04
C THR A 161 -5.30 6.69 12.15
N VAL A 162 -5.81 6.22 11.02
CA VAL A 162 -6.46 7.01 10.00
C VAL A 162 -7.95 6.70 9.99
N ARG A 163 -8.77 7.76 9.94
CA ARG A 163 -10.22 7.67 9.77
C ARG A 163 -10.65 8.59 8.63
N VAL A 164 -11.57 8.10 7.80
CA VAL A 164 -12.14 8.87 6.69
C VAL A 164 -13.65 8.94 6.87
N ASP A 165 -14.20 10.14 7.01
CA ASP A 165 -15.65 10.34 7.14
C ASP A 165 -16.38 10.20 5.79
N ASP A 166 -17.71 10.35 5.79
CA ASP A 166 -18.55 10.27 4.59
C ASP A 166 -18.38 11.42 3.61
N SER A 167 -17.78 12.52 4.06
CA SER A 167 -17.37 13.64 3.22
C SER A 167 -15.95 13.49 2.69
N LEU A 168 -15.34 12.30 2.82
CA LEU A 168 -13.95 12.02 2.46
C LEU A 168 -12.94 12.92 3.17
N ARG A 169 -13.26 13.42 4.37
CA ARG A 169 -12.30 14.16 5.21
C ARG A 169 -11.44 13.18 5.97
N LEU A 170 -10.13 13.45 5.94
CA LEU A 170 -9.10 12.64 6.55
C LEU A 170 -8.84 13.12 7.98
N PHE A 171 -8.90 12.19 8.93
CA PHE A 171 -8.49 12.41 10.32
C PHE A 171 -7.35 11.46 10.65
N CYS A 172 -6.19 12.02 10.99
CA CYS A 172 -5.00 11.25 11.37
C CYS A 172 -4.67 11.48 12.83
N ASN A 173 -4.58 10.40 13.60
CA ASN A 173 -4.08 10.42 14.96
C ASN A 173 -2.75 9.68 15.00
N LEU A 174 -1.66 10.39 15.31
CA LEU A 174 -0.34 9.80 15.46
C LEU A 174 -0.35 8.77 16.60
N TYR A 175 -0.04 7.52 16.26
CA TYR A 175 0.28 6.53 17.27
C TYR A 175 1.66 6.86 17.83
N LYS A 176 1.81 6.86 19.16
CA LYS A 176 3.07 7.27 19.81
C LYS A 176 4.25 6.49 19.22
N ARG A 177 5.23 7.24 18.71
CA ARG A 177 6.52 6.80 18.20
C ARG A 177 7.16 5.79 19.17
N LYS A 178 7.12 4.50 18.84
CA LYS A 178 8.18 3.58 19.29
C LYS A 178 9.37 3.90 18.41
N GLU A 179 10.37 4.59 18.96
CA GLU A 179 11.67 4.65 18.29
C GLU A 179 12.11 3.21 18.06
N VAL A 180 12.18 2.80 16.79
CA VAL A 180 12.95 1.60 16.44
C VAL A 180 14.39 2.00 16.69
N SER A 181 14.87 1.60 17.87
CA SER A 181 16.27 1.69 18.24
C SER A 181 17.11 1.10 17.12
N LYS A 182 18.24 1.77 16.89
CA LYS A 182 19.33 1.47 15.93
C LYS A 182 19.43 -0.01 15.58
N LEU A 183 19.79 -0.30 14.33
CA LEU A 183 20.55 -1.51 14.00
C LEU A 183 21.71 -1.62 15.00
N THR A 184 21.55 -2.44 16.03
CA THR A 184 22.64 -3.00 16.80
C THR A 184 23.02 -4.30 16.12
N SER A 185 24.15 -4.25 15.43
CA SER A 185 24.98 -5.42 15.16
C SER A 185 25.05 -6.31 16.40
N ILE A 186 24.60 -7.55 16.25
CA ILE A 186 25.04 -8.80 16.89
C ILE A 186 25.73 -8.65 18.26
N SER A 187 25.07 -9.11 19.33
CA SER A 187 25.53 -10.23 20.19
C SER A 187 24.74 -10.29 21.51
N ALA A 188 24.51 -11.51 21.99
CA ALA A 188 24.03 -11.95 23.32
C ALA A 188 22.50 -12.01 23.60
N VAL A 189 21.97 -13.24 23.55
CA VAL A 189 20.76 -13.80 24.23
C VAL A 189 21.06 -13.86 25.76
N PRO A 190 20.13 -13.77 26.76
CA PRO A 190 18.79 -14.41 26.92
C PRO A 190 17.71 -13.49 27.59
N ALA A 191 16.45 -13.85 27.91
CA ALA A 191 15.75 -15.11 28.12
C ALA A 191 14.24 -14.98 27.76
N ILE A 192 13.64 -16.08 27.30
CA ILE A 192 12.19 -16.25 27.07
C ILE A 192 11.58 -16.79 28.38
N PRO A 193 10.41 -16.32 28.84
CA PRO A 193 9.70 -16.95 29.95
C PRO A 193 9.12 -18.30 29.51
N ASP A 194 9.32 -19.33 30.34
CA ASP A 194 8.77 -20.67 30.15
C ASP A 194 7.22 -20.65 30.16
N SER A 195 6.61 -20.83 29.00
CA SER A 195 5.28 -21.45 28.94
C SER A 195 5.20 -22.37 27.73
N THR A 196 5.03 -23.65 28.02
CA THR A 196 4.91 -24.75 27.08
C THR A 196 3.44 -25.02 26.81
N PHE A 197 2.98 -24.74 25.59
CA PHE A 197 1.81 -25.44 25.06
C PHE A 197 2.23 -26.87 24.70
N ASP A 198 2.24 -27.75 25.71
CA ASP A 198 2.53 -29.17 25.55
C ASP A 198 1.20 -29.92 25.37
N ILE A 199 0.69 -29.96 24.13
CA ILE A 199 -0.37 -30.92 23.78
C ILE A 199 0.34 -32.26 23.60
N GLY A 200 0.11 -33.16 24.57
CA GLY A 200 0.82 -34.42 24.76
C GLY A 200 0.91 -35.30 23.52
N LEU A 201 2.05 -35.19 22.84
CA LEU A 201 2.55 -36.15 21.87
C LEU A 201 3.88 -36.69 22.42
N ASN A 202 3.86 -37.93 22.91
CA ASN A 202 5.06 -38.65 23.36
C ASN A 202 5.93 -39.01 22.14
N LEU A 203 6.63 -38.03 21.60
CA LEU A 203 7.56 -38.19 20.48
C LEU A 203 8.87 -38.84 20.98
N ARG A 204 9.43 -39.76 20.19
CA ARG A 204 10.74 -40.34 20.45
C ARG A 204 11.84 -39.31 20.15
N HIS A 205 13.01 -39.47 20.77
CA HIS A 205 14.10 -38.49 20.72
C HIS A 205 14.51 -38.09 19.28
N SER A 206 14.55 -39.07 18.36
CA SER A 206 14.85 -38.84 16.94
C SER A 206 13.77 -38.03 16.20
N GLU A 207 12.51 -38.12 16.62
CA GLU A 207 11.39 -37.37 16.03
C GLU A 207 11.39 -35.92 16.51
N TYR A 208 11.86 -35.68 17.74
CA TYR A 208 12.06 -34.33 18.27
C TYR A 208 13.15 -33.58 17.50
N GLU A 209 14.26 -34.25 17.20
CA GLU A 209 15.34 -33.69 16.37
C GLU A 209 14.89 -33.43 14.92
N ALA A 210 14.02 -34.29 14.37
CA ALA A 210 13.44 -34.08 13.05
C ALA A 210 12.44 -32.91 13.03
N LYS A 211 11.58 -32.77 14.06
CA LYS A 211 10.65 -31.65 14.20
C LYS A 211 11.38 -30.30 14.29
N GLN A 212 12.51 -30.24 14.99
CA GLN A 212 13.31 -29.02 15.08
C GLN A 212 14.08 -28.68 13.78
N LYS A 213 14.35 -29.68 12.93
CA LYS A 213 15.07 -29.50 11.66
C LYS A 213 14.17 -29.24 10.45
N ILE A 214 12.87 -29.51 10.57
CA ILE A 214 11.90 -29.30 9.50
C ILE A 214 11.07 -28.07 9.85
N SER A 215 11.38 -26.93 9.23
CA SER A 215 10.45 -25.80 9.17
C SER A 215 9.25 -26.21 8.31
N LEU A 216 8.21 -26.73 8.96
CA LEU A 216 6.97 -27.10 8.29
C LEU A 216 6.27 -25.82 7.77
N PRO A 217 5.82 -25.78 6.50
CA PRO A 217 5.17 -24.60 5.91
C PRO A 217 3.82 -24.21 6.56
N PHE A 218 3.33 -24.97 7.55
CA PHE A 218 1.99 -24.81 8.11
C PHE A 218 1.90 -23.74 9.20
N GLU A 219 3.03 -23.29 9.79
CA GLU A 219 3.03 -22.16 10.75
C GLU A 219 2.86 -20.79 10.06
N ALA A 220 2.90 -20.75 8.72
CA ALA A 220 2.53 -19.56 7.94
C ALA A 220 1.01 -19.43 7.70
N ALA A 221 0.20 -20.43 8.10
CA ALA A 221 -1.23 -20.49 7.76
C ALA A 221 -2.20 -20.13 8.91
N GLN A 222 -1.71 -19.67 10.06
CA GLN A 222 -2.55 -19.37 11.24
C GLN A 222 -2.58 -17.90 11.71
N ASN A 223 -2.15 -16.96 10.87
CA ASN A 223 -2.51 -15.55 11.05
C ASN A 223 -3.47 -15.12 9.92
N GLN A 224 -4.70 -15.64 9.96
CA GLN A 224 -5.81 -14.88 9.39
C GLN A 224 -6.09 -13.73 10.35
N ASP A 225 -5.63 -12.53 10.00
CA ASP A 225 -6.25 -11.29 10.49
C ASP A 225 -5.90 -10.08 9.62
N GLY A 226 -6.90 -9.68 8.84
CA GLY A 226 -7.01 -8.40 8.15
C GLY A 226 -6.37 -8.36 6.77
N MET A 227 -7.16 -8.04 5.73
CA MET A 227 -6.60 -7.62 4.44
C MET A 227 -5.58 -6.50 4.68
N HIS A 228 -4.31 -6.73 4.34
CA HIS A 228 -3.37 -5.63 4.23
C HIS A 228 -3.48 -5.06 2.82
N LEU A 229 -3.59 -3.74 2.74
CA LEU A 229 -3.68 -3.06 1.46
C LEU A 229 -2.59 -2.00 1.42
N PHE A 230 -1.87 -1.94 0.32
CA PHE A 230 -0.72 -1.06 0.21
C PHE A 230 -1.01 0.11 -0.71
N LEU A 231 -0.74 1.32 -0.22
CA LEU A 231 -0.66 2.53 -1.06
C LEU A 231 0.80 2.84 -1.33
N TYR A 232 1.11 3.18 -2.58
CA TYR A 232 2.42 3.59 -3.02
C TYR A 232 2.38 4.97 -3.62
N PHE A 233 3.42 5.74 -3.34
CA PHE A 233 3.67 7.03 -3.93
C PHE A 233 5.04 6.98 -4.61
N LEU A 234 5.07 7.23 -5.92
CA LEU A 234 6.27 7.45 -6.70
C LEU A 234 6.38 8.94 -7.00
N HIS A 235 7.58 9.50 -6.83
CA HIS A 235 7.88 10.89 -7.16
C HIS A 235 8.98 10.94 -8.23
N HIS A 236 8.91 11.96 -9.09
CA HIS A 236 9.95 12.36 -10.04
C HIS A 236 11.23 12.79 -9.30
#